data_AF-A0A971K0V9-F1
#
_entry.id   AF-A0A971K0V9-F1
#
_cell.length_a   1.000
_cell.length_b   1.000
_cell.length_c   1.000
_cell.angle_alpha   90.00
_cell.angle_beta   90.00
_cell.angle_gamma   90.00
#
_symmetry.space_group_name_H-M   'P 1'
#
loop_
_entity.id
_entity.type
_entity.pdbx_description
1 polymer ?
#
loop_
_entity_poly.entity_id
_entity_poly.type
_entity_poly.pdbx_seq_one_letter_code
_entity_poly.pdbx_strand_id
1 'polypeptide(L)'
;SSIILTSAMKYLDRASYDMIENELNGRFPGGSILHLDSRNDGVGIPVENPNLDKSVTDLVAQAFAQMKSGAIKVADTGDGLFK
;
A
#
# COMPACT_ATOMS: atom_id res chain seq x y z
N SER A 1 20.49 10.86 15.35
CA SER A 1 19.03 10.63 15.40
C SER A 1 18.52 10.53 13.98
N SER A 2 17.57 9.63 13.72
CA SER A 2 16.93 9.54 12.41
C SER A 2 15.96 10.70 12.23
N ILE A 3 15.89 11.25 11.02
CA ILE A 3 14.94 12.33 10.64
C ILE A 3 13.77 11.81 9.82
N ILE A 4 13.74 10.51 9.52
CA ILE A 4 12.70 9.88 8.71
C ILE A 4 11.66 9.27 9.64
N LEU A 5 10.48 9.89 9.73
CA LEU A 5 9.40 9.38 10.59
C LEU A 5 8.94 7.98 10.14
N THR A 6 8.59 7.84 8.87
CA THR A 6 8.20 6.59 8.21
C THR A 6 8.23 6.81 6.68
N SER A 7 7.69 5.87 5.89
CA SER A 7 7.55 5.99 4.44
C SER A 7 6.19 5.47 3.97
N ALA A 8 5.66 6.08 2.92
CA ALA A 8 4.51 5.54 2.19
C ALA A 8 5.04 4.52 1.17
N MET A 9 4.87 3.23 1.47
CA MET A 9 5.32 2.14 0.62
C MET A 9 4.37 1.94 -0.56
N LYS A 10 4.94 1.77 -1.75
CA LYS A 10 4.28 1.25 -2.95
C LYS A 10 5.02 -0.02 -3.34
N TYR A 11 4.37 -1.18 -3.26
CA TYR A 11 5.02 -2.49 -3.44
C TYR A 11 5.09 -2.89 -4.93
N LEU A 12 5.75 -2.05 -5.73
CA LEU A 12 5.96 -2.30 -7.16
C LEU A 12 6.85 -3.52 -7.43
N ASP A 13 7.70 -3.88 -6.47
CA ASP A 13 8.50 -5.10 -6.48
C ASP A 13 7.64 -6.36 -6.57
N ARG A 14 6.61 -6.46 -5.72
CA ARG A 14 5.64 -7.57 -5.77
C ARG A 14 4.91 -7.62 -7.09
N ALA A 15 4.39 -6.47 -7.53
CA ALA A 15 3.71 -6.39 -8.82
C ALA A 15 4.59 -6.82 -9.99
N SER A 16 5.86 -6.41 -9.98
CA SER A 16 6.83 -6.78 -11.03
C SER A 16 7.13 -8.28 -10.99
N TYR A 17 7.32 -8.85 -9.80
CA TYR A 17 7.51 -10.27 -9.61
C TYR A 17 6.31 -11.09 -10.11
N ASP A 18 5.10 -10.72 -9.71
CA ASP A 18 3.85 -11.39 -10.11
C ASP A 18 3.66 -11.33 -11.63
N MET A 19 4.07 -10.25 -12.29
CA MET A 19 3.99 -10.14 -13.75
C MET A 19 4.96 -11.07 -14.47
N ILE A 20 6.20 -11.18 -13.96
CA ILE A 20 7.18 -12.13 -14.49
C ILE A 20 6.67 -13.57 -14.29
N GLU A 21 6.16 -13.88 -13.10
CA GLU A 21 5.59 -15.21 -12.83
C GLU A 21 4.39 -15.52 -13.74
N ASN A 22 3.50 -14.55 -13.98
CA ASN A 22 2.35 -14.76 -14.86
C ASN A 22 2.76 -14.97 -16.32
N GLU A 23 3.77 -14.25 -16.83
CA GLU A 23 4.30 -14.47 -18.18
C GLU A 23 4.92 -15.88 -18.30
N LEU A 24 5.77 -16.28 -17.35
CA LEU A 24 6.38 -17.61 -17.34
C LEU A 24 5.34 -18.74 -17.31
N ASN A 25 4.18 -18.49 -16.70
CA ASN A 25 3.06 -19.42 -16.63
C ASN A 25 2.04 -19.28 -17.77
N GLY A 26 2.25 -18.38 -18.74
CA GLY A 26 1.32 -18.13 -19.85
C GLY A 26 -0.02 -17.50 -19.45
N ARG A 27 -0.06 -16.82 -18.30
CA ARG A 27 -1.24 -16.15 -17.71
C ARG A 27 -1.09 -14.62 -17.68
N PHE A 28 -0.20 -14.05 -18.48
CA PHE A 28 0.05 -12.62 -18.45
C PHE A 28 -1.23 -11.82 -18.76
N PRO A 29 -1.66 -10.91 -17.87
CA PRO A 29 -2.93 -10.20 -18.00
C PRO A 29 -2.83 -9.01 -18.97
N GLY A 30 -2.42 -9.27 -20.21
CA GLY A 30 -2.27 -8.24 -21.25
C GLY A 30 -3.55 -7.43 -21.47
N GLY A 31 -3.41 -6.10 -21.59
CA GLY A 31 -4.53 -5.18 -21.79
C GLY A 31 -5.38 -4.90 -20.54
N SER A 32 -5.01 -5.45 -19.37
CA SER A 32 -5.70 -5.18 -18.11
C SER A 32 -5.02 -4.06 -17.30
N ILE A 33 -5.81 -3.35 -16.49
CA ILE A 33 -5.30 -2.41 -15.49
C ILE A 33 -5.17 -3.13 -14.16
N LEU A 34 -3.97 -3.10 -13.58
CA LEU A 34 -3.73 -3.61 -12.23
C LEU A 34 -3.85 -2.46 -11.23
N HIS A 35 -4.84 -2.54 -10.35
CA HIS A 35 -5.00 -1.61 -9.24
C HIS A 35 -4.29 -2.14 -8.01
N LEU A 36 -3.27 -1.43 -7.54
CA LEU A 36 -2.51 -1.75 -6.32
C LEU A 36 -2.91 -0.73 -5.24
N ASP A 37 -3.65 -1.18 -4.24
CA ASP A 37 -4.18 -0.34 -3.18
C ASP A 37 -4.24 -1.10 -1.84
N SER A 38 -4.93 -0.54 -0.84
CA SER A 38 -5.03 -1.16 0.48
C SER A 38 -5.69 -2.55 0.43
N ARG A 39 -6.66 -2.77 -0.47
CA ARG A 39 -7.47 -4.00 -0.56
C ARG A 39 -6.64 -5.22 -0.94
N ASN A 40 -5.53 -5.02 -1.66
CA ASN A 40 -4.60 -6.08 -2.06
C ASN A 40 -3.19 -5.88 -1.51
N ASP A 41 -3.03 -5.10 -0.44
CA ASP A 41 -1.72 -4.85 0.17
C ASP A 41 -0.68 -4.28 -0.82
N GLY A 42 -1.13 -3.57 -1.85
CA GLY A 42 -0.29 -2.92 -2.85
C GLY A 42 0.40 -1.65 -2.35
N VAL A 43 -0.06 -1.12 -1.21
CA VAL A 43 0.52 0.03 -0.49
C VAL A 43 0.57 -0.24 1.01
N GLY A 44 1.38 0.52 1.75
CA GLY A 44 1.48 0.39 3.22
C GLY A 44 2.51 1.32 3.84
N ILE A 45 2.93 1.00 5.06
CA ILE A 45 4.14 1.55 5.70
C ILE A 45 5.19 0.42 5.82
N PRO A 46 6.47 0.71 6.07
CA PRO A 46 7.47 -0.33 6.33
C PRO A 46 7.02 -1.32 7.41
N VAL A 47 7.48 -2.57 7.35
CA VAL A 47 7.18 -3.58 8.40
C VAL A 47 7.81 -3.17 9.72
N GLU A 48 9.01 -2.59 9.68
CA GLU A 48 9.72 -2.05 10.83
C GLU A 48 9.73 -0.52 10.77
N ASN A 49 9.27 0.13 11.83
CA ASN A 49 9.26 1.59 11.95
C ASN A 49 9.94 2.00 13.26
N PRO A 50 11.28 2.15 13.28
CA PRO A 50 12.04 2.40 14.51
C PRO A 50 11.73 3.76 15.16
N ASN A 51 11.09 4.68 14.43
CA ASN A 51 10.72 6.01 14.90
C ASN A 51 9.22 6.14 15.22
N LEU A 52 8.45 5.05 15.20
CA LEU A 52 7.03 5.03 15.58
C LEU A 52 6.82 4.18 16.83
N ASP A 53 6.12 4.72 17.81
CA ASP A 53 5.69 3.95 18.97
C ASP A 53 4.63 2.91 18.60
N LYS A 54 4.55 1.85 19.41
CA LYS A 54 3.59 0.76 19.18
C LYS A 54 2.14 1.24 19.08
N SER A 55 1.74 2.20 19.92
CA SER A 55 0.39 2.76 19.90
C SER A 55 0.06 3.43 18.55
N VAL A 56 1.04 4.08 17.92
CA VAL A 56 0.90 4.68 16.60
C VAL A 56 0.80 3.60 15.53
N THR A 57 1.65 2.57 15.56
CA THR A 57 1.58 1.47 14.59
C THR A 57 0.28 0.69 14.69
N ASP A 58 -0.26 0.52 15.90
CA ASP A 58 -1.56 -0.14 16.13
C ASP A 58 -2.72 0.67 15.52
N LEU A 59 -2.71 2.00 15.70
CA LEU A 59 -3.71 2.90 15.10
C LEU A 59 -3.63 2.91 13.57
N VAL A 60 -2.41 2.94 13.01
CA VAL A 60 -2.22 2.84 11.55
C VAL A 60 -2.75 1.51 11.01
N ALA A 61 -2.47 0.40 11.70
CA ALA A 61 -2.98 -0.91 11.32
C ALA A 61 -4.53 -0.96 11.36
N GLN A 62 -5.14 -0.37 12.38
CA GLN A 62 -6.60 -0.25 12.50
C GLN A 62 -7.19 0.56 11.34
N ALA A 63 -6.65 1.74 11.04
CA ALA A 63 -7.09 2.56 9.92
C ALA A 63 -6.92 1.82 8.58
N PHE A 64 -5.80 1.10 8.40
CA PHE A 64 -5.56 0.31 7.21
C PHE A 64 -6.57 -0.83 7.05
N ALA A 65 -6.94 -1.51 8.13
CA ALA A 65 -8.01 -2.52 8.13
C ALA A 65 -9.39 -1.92 7.79
N GLN A 66 -9.69 -0.71 8.26
CA GLN A 66 -10.91 0.01 7.89
C GLN A 66 -10.92 0.40 6.41
N MET A 67 -9.77 0.79 5.85
CA MET A 67 -9.64 1.01 4.40
C MET A 67 -9.83 -0.29 3.60
N LYS A 68 -9.24 -1.40 4.05
CA LYS A 68 -9.40 -2.72 3.41
C LYS A 68 -10.84 -3.19 3.35
N SER A 69 -11.56 -3.03 4.46
CA SER A 69 -12.97 -3.41 4.56
C SER A 69 -13.91 -2.46 3.81
N GLY A 70 -13.41 -1.31 3.35
CA GLY A 70 -14.22 -0.27 2.72
C GLY A 70 -15.02 0.59 3.72
N ALA A 71 -14.85 0.38 5.03
CA ALA A 71 -15.44 1.23 6.06
C ALA A 71 -14.89 2.67 5.99
N ILE A 72 -13.63 2.83 5.57
CA ILE A 72 -13.05 4.11 5.17
C ILE A 72 -12.79 4.09 3.67
N LYS A 73 -13.29 5.10 2.96
CA LYS A 73 -12.94 5.37 1.57
C LYS A 73 -12.15 6.68 1.50
N VAL A 74 -10.91 6.60 1.05
CA VAL A 74 -10.05 7.78 0.83
C VAL A 74 -10.53 8.50 -0.43
N ALA A 75 -10.71 9.82 -0.34
CA ALA A 75 -11.06 10.64 -1.50
C ALA A 75 -9.87 10.74 -2.47
N ASP A 76 -10.15 10.65 -3.76
CA ASP A 76 -9.17 10.84 -4.84
C ASP A 76 -9.06 12.30 -5.31
N THR A 77 -9.99 13.15 -4.87
CA THR A 77 -10.08 14.57 -5.20
C THR A 77 -10.62 15.37 -4.02
N GLY A 78 -10.21 16.63 -3.89
CA GLY A 78 -10.66 17.53 -2.82
C GLY A 78 -9.62 18.55 -2.36
N ASP A 79 -10.11 19.61 -1.71
CA ASP A 79 -9.26 20.64 -1.11
C ASP A 79 -8.41 20.03 0.03
N GLY A 80 -7.10 20.32 0.02
CA GLY A 80 -6.16 19.81 1.03
C GLY A 80 -5.51 18.46 0.71
N LEU A 81 -5.82 17.83 -0.44
CA LEU A 81 -5.01 16.71 -0.92
C LEU A 81 -3.65 17.21 -1.42
N PHE A 82 -2.57 16.60 -0.94
CA PHE A 82 -1.22 16.90 -1.41
C PHE A 82 -1.06 16.40 -2.86
N LYS A 83 -0.63 17.30 -3.76
CA LYS A 83 -0.33 16.99 -5.16
C LYS A 83 1.05 16.35 -5.30
#